data_AF-A0A7X0P4H5-F1
#
_entry.id   AF-A0A7X0P4H5-F1
#
_cell.length_a   1.000
_cell.length_b   1.000
_cell.length_c   1.000
_cell.angle_alpha   90.00
_cell.angle_beta   90.00
_cell.angle_gamma   90.00
#
_symmetry.space_group_name_H-M   'P 1'
#
loop_
_entity.id
_entity.type
_entity.pdbx_description
1 polymer ?
#
loop_
_entity_poly.entity_id
_entity_poly.type
_entity_poly.pdbx_seq_one_letter_code
_entity_poly.pdbx_strand_id
1 'polypeptide(L)'
;MEQHERQLHSSSFGAAAAAYAEHRPDYAHAAVRWALDPAPGPRVLDLGAGTGKLTATLAALGADVTAVEPDPAMLSELRRELPAVRALPGSAEAIPLPDGSVDAVLAGNAMHWFDMAVAGPEIARVLAPGGILAGLWNLLDDSVDWVAGLARVSGSAAVGPRDTPASWRAETAAMHLPKTDPQTGLKTGLKTGADVRFGSPEQAEFPHGQRRTADSLVATLATRAGMLVMPEQEREAALGRIGAFLASRPETAGGEFTLPMLTGVLRVRRL
;
A
#
# COMPACT_ATOMS: atom_id res chain seq x y z
N MET A 1 -15.37 -0.60 13.22
CA MET A 1 -15.01 0.68 12.58
C MET A 1 -15.67 0.70 11.22
N GLU A 2 -16.73 1.50 11.13
CA GLU A 2 -17.90 1.27 10.27
C GLU A 2 -17.77 1.97 8.92
N GLN A 3 -18.51 1.47 7.93
CA GLN A 3 -18.52 1.84 6.49
C GLN A 3 -18.45 3.34 6.15
N HIS A 4 -18.77 4.21 7.10
CA HIS A 4 -18.66 5.66 7.01
C HIS A 4 -17.21 6.16 6.76
N GLU A 5 -16.20 5.53 7.38
CA GLU A 5 -14.78 5.87 7.12
C GLU A 5 -14.32 5.48 5.70
N ARG A 6 -14.92 4.45 5.09
CA ARG A 6 -14.56 4.01 3.73
C ARG A 6 -15.11 4.95 2.67
N GLN A 7 -16.32 5.49 2.87
CA GLN A 7 -16.96 6.42 1.94
C GLN A 7 -16.46 7.87 2.07
N LEU A 8 -16.10 8.32 3.28
CA LEU A 8 -15.57 9.68 3.47
C LEU A 8 -14.18 9.85 2.85
N HIS A 9 -13.36 8.79 2.80
CA HIS A 9 -12.02 8.89 2.23
C HIS A 9 -12.03 9.02 0.70
N SER A 10 -12.92 8.35 -0.04
CA SER A 10 -12.91 8.42 -1.51
C SER A 10 -13.27 9.79 -2.12
N SER A 11 -13.68 10.77 -1.30
CA SER A 11 -14.13 12.09 -1.78
C SER A 11 -13.21 13.26 -1.40
N SER A 12 -12.18 13.06 -0.56
CA SER A 12 -11.35 14.17 -0.04
C SER A 12 -10.06 14.46 -0.82
N PHE A 13 -9.74 13.70 -1.88
CA PHE A 13 -8.41 13.70 -2.48
C PHE A 13 -8.16 14.73 -3.60
N GLY A 14 -9.18 15.46 -4.08
CA GLY A 14 -9.08 16.26 -5.32
C GLY A 14 -7.90 17.26 -5.40
N ALA A 15 -7.67 18.07 -4.37
CA ALA A 15 -6.53 19.00 -4.31
C ALA A 15 -5.31 18.42 -3.56
N ALA A 16 -5.52 17.39 -2.74
CA ALA A 16 -4.47 16.74 -1.97
C ALA A 16 -3.65 15.74 -2.82
N ALA A 17 -4.20 15.20 -3.91
CA ALA A 17 -3.59 14.11 -4.67
C ALA A 17 -2.20 14.43 -5.26
N ALA A 18 -1.98 15.64 -5.76
CA ALA A 18 -0.69 16.05 -6.32
C ALA A 18 0.40 16.19 -5.24
N ALA A 19 0.10 16.93 -4.17
CA ALA A 19 0.99 17.04 -3.01
C ALA A 19 1.21 15.68 -2.33
N TYR A 20 0.18 14.83 -2.31
CA TYR A 20 0.23 13.46 -1.80
C TYR A 20 1.14 12.56 -2.65
N ALA A 21 1.16 12.71 -3.98
CA ALA A 21 2.01 11.93 -4.87
C ALA A 21 3.51 12.28 -4.73
N GLU A 22 3.83 13.56 -4.61
CA GLU A 22 5.22 14.05 -4.50
C GLU A 22 5.92 13.53 -3.24
N HIS A 23 5.15 13.37 -2.16
CA HIS A 23 5.67 13.03 -0.85
C HIS A 23 5.60 11.54 -0.50
N ARG A 24 5.05 10.65 -1.33
CA ARG A 24 5.02 9.22 -0.97
C ARG A 24 6.34 8.51 -1.26
N PRO A 25 6.81 7.64 -0.35
CA PRO A 25 8.01 6.83 -0.56
C PRO A 25 7.79 5.86 -1.72
N ASP A 26 8.84 5.68 -2.52
CA ASP A 26 8.91 4.60 -3.51
C ASP A 26 9.03 3.25 -2.80
N TYR A 27 8.78 2.15 -3.53
CA TYR A 27 8.93 0.80 -2.98
C TYR A 27 10.34 0.28 -3.22
N ALA A 28 10.89 -0.49 -2.28
CA ALA A 28 12.18 -1.15 -2.48
C ALA A 28 12.12 -2.06 -3.72
N HIS A 29 13.00 -1.84 -4.70
CA HIS A 29 13.04 -2.69 -5.91
C HIS A 29 13.26 -4.18 -5.57
N ALA A 30 14.00 -4.46 -4.50
CA ALA A 30 14.20 -5.83 -4.00
C ALA A 30 12.90 -6.46 -3.49
N ALA A 31 12.02 -5.68 -2.85
CA ALA A 31 10.70 -6.14 -2.41
C ALA A 31 9.81 -6.52 -3.58
N VAL A 32 9.74 -5.66 -4.61
CA VAL A 32 8.93 -5.92 -5.80
C VAL A 32 9.46 -7.12 -6.57
N ARG A 33 10.78 -7.24 -6.74
CA ARG A 33 11.39 -8.44 -7.35
C ARG A 33 11.08 -9.70 -6.56
N TRP A 34 11.22 -9.66 -5.24
CA TRP A 34 10.87 -10.82 -4.40
C TRP A 34 9.39 -11.17 -4.51
N ALA A 35 8.48 -10.20 -4.55
CA ALA A 35 7.05 -10.45 -4.73
C ALA A 35 6.75 -11.16 -6.06
N LEU A 36 7.44 -10.78 -7.14
CA LEU A 36 7.22 -11.27 -8.50
C LEU A 36 8.00 -12.54 -8.85
N ASP A 37 9.10 -12.85 -8.17
CA ASP A 37 9.97 -14.01 -8.43
C ASP A 37 9.21 -15.34 -8.66
N PRO A 38 8.18 -15.70 -7.88
CA PRO A 38 7.44 -16.96 -8.07
C PRO A 38 6.30 -16.88 -9.11
N ALA A 39 6.07 -15.72 -9.74
CA ALA A 39 5.00 -15.52 -10.71
C ALA A 39 5.29 -16.27 -12.03
N PRO A 40 4.26 -16.84 -12.69
CA PRO A 40 4.44 -17.64 -13.90
C PRO A 40 4.80 -16.82 -15.16
N GLY A 41 4.72 -15.49 -15.09
CA GLY A 41 4.94 -14.60 -16.23
C GLY A 41 4.96 -13.12 -15.83
N PRO A 42 5.14 -12.22 -16.81
CA PRO A 42 5.39 -10.80 -16.58
C PRO A 42 4.13 -9.93 -16.44
N ARG A 43 2.92 -10.49 -16.63
CA ARG A 43 1.68 -9.70 -16.66
C ARG A 43 1.26 -9.39 -15.22
N VAL A 44 1.34 -8.13 -14.82
CA VAL A 44 1.09 -7.70 -13.45
C VAL A 44 -0.08 -6.71 -13.40
N LEU A 45 -1.04 -6.98 -12.51
CA LEU A 45 -2.04 -6.02 -12.10
C LEU A 45 -1.54 -5.24 -10.88
N ASP A 46 -1.44 -3.91 -10.96
CA ASP A 46 -1.38 -3.04 -9.79
C ASP A 46 -2.82 -2.65 -9.38
N LEU A 47 -3.30 -3.18 -8.26
CA LEU A 47 -4.68 -3.07 -7.80
C LEU A 47 -4.80 -2.05 -6.66
N GLY A 48 -5.58 -0.99 -6.91
CA GLY A 48 -5.58 0.19 -6.04
C GLY A 48 -4.29 1.00 -6.24
N ALA A 49 -3.96 1.28 -7.50
CA ALA A 49 -2.66 1.83 -7.91
C ALA A 49 -2.41 3.27 -7.42
N GLY A 50 -3.46 3.98 -6.98
CA GLY A 50 -3.41 5.38 -6.59
C GLY A 50 -2.85 6.25 -7.71
N THR A 51 -1.87 7.08 -7.38
CA THR A 51 -1.16 7.94 -8.35
C THR A 51 -0.02 7.23 -9.09
N GLY A 52 0.18 5.91 -8.88
CA GLY A 52 1.08 5.09 -9.68
C GLY A 52 2.48 4.85 -9.12
N LYS A 53 2.72 5.04 -7.82
CA LYS A 53 4.04 4.80 -7.20
C LYS A 53 4.54 3.36 -7.35
N LEU A 54 3.67 2.38 -7.09
CA LEU A 54 4.02 0.97 -7.30
C LEU A 54 4.07 0.65 -8.80
N THR A 55 3.10 1.13 -9.58
CA THR A 55 3.09 1.05 -11.05
C THR A 55 4.42 1.47 -11.69
N ALA A 56 4.98 2.61 -11.29
CA ALA A 56 6.25 3.11 -11.81
C ALA A 56 7.41 2.15 -11.48
N THR A 57 7.44 1.61 -10.27
CA THR A 57 8.45 0.64 -9.83
C THR A 57 8.34 -0.66 -10.63
N LEU A 58 7.12 -1.14 -10.87
CA LEU A 58 6.85 -2.34 -11.68
C LEU A 58 7.29 -2.17 -13.14
N ALA A 59 6.94 -1.03 -13.75
CA ALA A 59 7.33 -0.71 -15.12
C ALA A 59 8.86 -0.59 -15.26
N ALA A 60 9.53 0.04 -14.29
CA ALA A 60 10.99 0.16 -14.27
C ALA A 60 11.70 -1.20 -14.12
N LEU A 61 11.02 -2.20 -13.55
CA LEU A 61 11.51 -3.58 -13.43
C LEU A 61 11.16 -4.45 -14.65
N GLY A 62 10.49 -3.90 -15.66
CA GLY A 62 10.16 -4.59 -16.90
C GLY A 62 8.90 -5.46 -16.86
N ALA A 63 8.03 -5.27 -15.86
CA ALA A 63 6.73 -5.93 -15.84
C ALA A 63 5.80 -5.38 -16.94
N ASP A 64 4.89 -6.22 -17.46
CA ASP A 64 3.77 -5.80 -18.30
C ASP A 64 2.60 -5.39 -17.40
N VAL A 65 2.54 -4.10 -17.09
CA VAL A 65 1.67 -3.58 -16.02
C VAL A 65 0.33 -3.11 -16.57
N THR A 66 -0.75 -3.58 -15.95
CA THR A 66 -2.06 -2.91 -15.98
C THR A 66 -2.37 -2.37 -14.59
N ALA A 67 -2.77 -1.10 -14.50
CA ALA A 67 -3.16 -0.46 -13.25
C ALA A 67 -4.69 -0.34 -13.15
N VAL A 68 -5.25 -0.64 -11.98
CA VAL A 68 -6.67 -0.42 -11.66
C VAL A 68 -6.76 0.49 -10.45
N GLU A 69 -7.52 1.59 -10.57
CA GLU A 69 -7.72 2.57 -9.51
C GLU A 69 -9.18 3.03 -9.47
N PRO A 70 -9.86 2.97 -8.30
CA PRO A 70 -11.26 3.41 -8.16
C PRO A 70 -11.43 4.94 -8.13
N ASP A 71 -10.46 5.70 -7.61
CA ASP A 71 -10.56 7.15 -7.48
C ASP A 71 -10.24 7.86 -8.83
N PRO A 72 -11.19 8.60 -9.43
CA PRO A 72 -10.96 9.25 -10.72
C PRO A 72 -9.86 10.31 -10.72
N ALA A 73 -9.63 11.00 -9.60
CA ALA A 73 -8.59 12.02 -9.49
C ALA A 73 -7.21 11.37 -9.41
N MET A 74 -7.05 10.31 -8.59
CA MET A 74 -5.79 9.55 -8.55
C MET A 74 -5.50 8.87 -9.89
N LEU A 75 -6.51 8.29 -10.54
CA LEU A 75 -6.39 7.68 -11.87
C LEU A 75 -5.97 8.72 -12.93
N SER A 76 -6.45 9.95 -12.84
CA SER A 76 -6.04 11.04 -13.74
C SER A 76 -4.55 11.37 -13.56
N GLU A 77 -4.08 11.48 -12.32
CA GLU A 77 -2.65 11.70 -12.03
C GLU A 77 -1.78 10.53 -12.49
N LEU A 78 -2.20 9.28 -12.25
CA LEU A 78 -1.49 8.09 -12.73
C LEU A 78 -1.33 8.12 -14.25
N ARG A 79 -2.40 8.42 -15.00
CA ARG A 79 -2.35 8.53 -16.47
C ARG A 79 -1.45 9.66 -16.95
N ARG A 80 -1.37 10.76 -16.20
CA ARG A 80 -0.50 11.90 -16.50
C ARG A 80 0.97 11.53 -16.30
N GLU A 81 1.30 10.86 -15.21
CA GLU A 81 2.68 10.48 -14.85
C GLU A 81 3.18 9.26 -15.64
N LEU A 82 2.30 8.30 -15.94
CA LEU A 82 2.62 7.03 -16.58
C LEU A 82 1.76 6.79 -17.83
N PRO A 83 1.84 7.65 -18.87
CA PRO A 83 0.97 7.58 -20.05
C PRO A 83 1.15 6.31 -20.89
N ALA A 84 2.28 5.60 -20.73
CA ALA A 84 2.54 4.33 -21.40
C ALA A 84 1.87 3.13 -20.71
N VAL A 85 1.44 3.26 -19.45
CA VAL A 85 0.82 2.18 -18.68
C VAL A 85 -0.68 2.14 -18.94
N ARG A 86 -1.23 0.95 -19.17
CA ARG A 86 -2.68 0.77 -19.27
C ARG A 86 -3.33 0.98 -17.90
N ALA A 87 -4.09 2.07 -17.74
CA ALA A 87 -4.77 2.41 -16.50
C ALA A 87 -6.31 2.41 -16.64
N LEU A 88 -7.00 1.60 -15.83
CA LEU A 88 -8.44 1.36 -15.91
C LEU A 88 -9.16 1.80 -14.64
N PRO A 89 -10.38 2.37 -14.74
CA PRO A 89 -11.24 2.56 -13.58
C PRO A 89 -11.80 1.21 -13.11
N GLY A 90 -11.76 0.93 -11.81
CA GLY A 90 -12.28 -0.30 -11.21
C GLY A 90 -11.88 -0.44 -9.75
N SER A 91 -12.42 -1.44 -9.04
CA SER A 91 -12.06 -1.70 -7.64
C SER A 91 -11.57 -3.15 -7.46
N ALA A 92 -11.08 -3.47 -6.27
CA ALA A 92 -10.67 -4.84 -5.94
C ALA A 92 -11.84 -5.83 -5.97
N GLU A 93 -13.05 -5.35 -5.69
CA GLU A 93 -14.30 -6.12 -5.67
C GLU A 93 -14.92 -6.30 -7.07
N ALA A 94 -14.48 -5.52 -8.05
CA ALA A 94 -14.94 -5.58 -9.44
C ALA A 94 -13.80 -5.19 -10.39
N ILE A 95 -12.96 -6.16 -10.73
CA ILE A 95 -11.73 -5.95 -11.50
C ILE A 95 -12.08 -6.01 -13.00
N PRO A 96 -11.82 -4.95 -13.78
CA PRO A 96 -12.22 -4.85 -15.19
C PRO A 96 -11.26 -5.63 -16.13
N LEU A 97 -10.89 -6.86 -15.74
CA LEU A 97 -10.01 -7.74 -16.49
C LEU A 97 -10.63 -9.13 -16.71
N PRO A 98 -10.28 -9.83 -17.81
CA PRO A 98 -10.72 -11.20 -18.04
C PRO A 98 -10.13 -12.20 -17.04
N ASP A 99 -10.73 -13.39 -16.99
CA ASP A 99 -10.26 -14.51 -16.18
C ASP A 99 -8.85 -14.96 -16.62
N GLY A 100 -7.98 -15.30 -15.66
CA GLY A 100 -6.64 -15.82 -15.91
C GLY A 100 -5.73 -14.90 -16.75
N SER A 101 -6.02 -13.61 -16.78
CA SER A 101 -5.37 -12.64 -17.67
C SER A 101 -4.05 -12.10 -17.12
N VAL A 102 -3.78 -12.25 -15.81
CA VAL A 102 -2.55 -11.76 -15.17
C VAL A 102 -1.83 -12.85 -14.39
N ASP A 103 -0.51 -12.73 -14.32
CA ASP A 103 0.39 -13.66 -13.63
C ASP A 103 0.60 -13.26 -12.15
N ALA A 104 0.48 -11.96 -11.85
CA ALA A 104 0.49 -11.45 -10.48
C ALA A 104 -0.49 -10.28 -10.29
N VAL A 105 -1.00 -10.15 -9.07
CA VAL A 105 -1.78 -9.01 -8.57
C VAL A 105 -1.03 -8.44 -7.37
N LEU A 106 -0.58 -7.21 -7.48
CA LEU A 106 0.11 -6.50 -6.41
C LEU A 106 -0.75 -5.33 -5.92
N ALA A 107 -0.65 -5.01 -4.63
CA ALA A 107 -1.37 -3.90 -4.02
C ALA A 107 -0.46 -3.13 -3.05
N GLY A 108 -0.06 -1.92 -3.43
CA GLY A 108 0.84 -1.07 -2.64
C GLY A 108 0.07 -0.16 -1.67
N ASN A 109 0.13 -0.44 -0.37
CA ASN A 109 -0.63 0.26 0.67
C ASN A 109 -2.14 0.33 0.39
N ALA A 110 -2.68 -0.63 -0.37
CA ALA A 110 -4.10 -0.66 -0.77
C ALA A 110 -4.87 -1.87 -0.21
N MET A 111 -4.20 -3.03 -0.06
CA MET A 111 -4.87 -4.31 0.25
C MET A 111 -5.71 -4.33 1.53
N HIS A 112 -5.38 -3.48 2.50
CA HIS A 112 -6.12 -3.36 3.76
C HIS A 112 -7.48 -2.65 3.63
N TRP A 113 -7.76 -2.02 2.48
CA TRP A 113 -9.06 -1.42 2.18
C TRP A 113 -10.04 -2.40 1.55
N PHE A 114 -9.53 -3.53 1.04
CA PHE A 114 -10.34 -4.46 0.26
C PHE A 114 -11.29 -5.23 1.18
N ASP A 115 -12.52 -5.43 0.71
CA ASP A 115 -13.37 -6.46 1.29
C ASP A 115 -12.93 -7.82 0.75
N MET A 116 -12.04 -8.50 1.49
CA MET A 116 -11.48 -9.78 1.04
C MET A 116 -12.52 -10.89 0.82
N ALA A 117 -13.74 -10.77 1.37
CA ALA A 117 -14.81 -11.71 1.07
C ALA A 117 -15.34 -11.58 -0.38
N VAL A 118 -15.20 -10.39 -0.98
CA VAL A 118 -15.61 -10.09 -2.36
C VAL A 118 -14.40 -9.98 -3.30
N ALA A 119 -13.37 -9.24 -2.88
CA ALA A 119 -12.15 -9.04 -3.64
C ALA A 119 -11.32 -10.33 -3.78
N GLY A 120 -11.34 -11.23 -2.79
CA GLY A 120 -10.58 -12.47 -2.85
C GLY A 120 -10.94 -13.36 -4.05
N PRO A 121 -12.22 -13.70 -4.24
CA PRO A 121 -12.70 -14.38 -5.45
C PRO A 121 -12.36 -13.64 -6.75
N GLU A 122 -12.49 -12.31 -6.76
CA GLU A 122 -12.26 -11.50 -7.96
C GLU A 122 -10.77 -11.44 -8.35
N ILE A 123 -9.88 -11.28 -7.38
CA ILE A 123 -8.42 -11.36 -7.53
C ILE A 123 -8.04 -12.74 -8.08
N ALA A 124 -8.62 -13.81 -7.52
CA ALA A 124 -8.34 -15.15 -8.00
C ALA A 124 -8.93 -15.45 -9.38
N ARG A 125 -10.04 -14.81 -9.75
CA ARG A 125 -10.62 -14.93 -11.09
C ARG A 125 -9.64 -14.41 -12.14
N VAL A 126 -9.06 -13.22 -11.92
CA VAL A 126 -8.13 -12.60 -12.88
C VAL A 126 -6.74 -13.22 -12.88
N LEU A 127 -6.31 -13.82 -11.77
CA LEU A 127 -5.03 -14.54 -11.69
C LEU A 127 -5.03 -15.84 -12.49
N ALA A 128 -3.98 -16.05 -13.27
CA ALA A 128 -3.67 -17.34 -13.88
C ALA A 128 -3.40 -18.41 -12.79
N PRO A 129 -3.62 -19.71 -13.09
CA PRO A 129 -3.21 -20.79 -12.19
C PRO A 129 -1.73 -20.66 -11.78
N GLY A 130 -1.44 -20.79 -10.48
CA GLY A 130 -0.09 -20.59 -9.95
C GLY A 130 0.33 -19.12 -9.79
N GLY A 131 -0.52 -18.16 -10.16
CA GLY A 131 -0.25 -16.73 -10.05
C GLY A 131 -0.14 -16.23 -8.61
N ILE A 132 0.37 -15.01 -8.44
CA ILE A 132 0.74 -14.46 -7.13
C ILE A 132 -0.15 -13.28 -6.75
N LEU A 133 -0.68 -13.27 -5.54
CA LEU A 133 -1.21 -12.07 -4.89
C LEU A 133 -0.17 -11.57 -3.89
N ALA A 134 0.18 -10.28 -3.93
CA ALA A 134 1.07 -9.68 -2.94
C ALA A 134 0.63 -8.27 -2.49
N GLY A 135 0.64 -8.05 -1.18
CA GLY A 135 0.53 -6.73 -0.57
C GLY A 135 1.91 -6.18 -0.23
N LEU A 136 2.12 -4.88 -0.47
CA LEU A 136 3.36 -4.17 -0.14
C LEU A 136 3.04 -2.95 0.73
N TRP A 137 3.83 -2.71 1.78
CA TRP A 137 3.69 -1.56 2.67
C TRP A 137 5.03 -0.89 2.88
N ASN A 138 5.04 0.45 2.90
CA ASN A 138 6.23 1.23 3.23
C ASN A 138 6.16 1.64 4.69
N LEU A 139 7.17 1.27 5.45
CA LEU A 139 7.26 1.34 6.91
C LEU A 139 8.42 2.25 7.28
N LEU A 140 8.29 3.00 8.36
CA LEU A 140 9.41 3.65 9.03
C LEU A 140 10.25 2.57 9.72
N ASP A 141 11.57 2.56 9.48
CA ASP A 141 12.47 1.60 10.12
C ASP A 141 12.76 2.02 11.58
N ASP A 142 11.91 1.58 12.49
CA ASP A 142 12.01 1.87 13.92
C ASP A 142 13.10 1.07 14.65
N SER A 143 13.93 0.30 13.92
CA SER A 143 15.19 -0.21 14.46
C SER A 143 16.27 0.87 14.55
N VAL A 144 16.09 1.99 13.84
CA VAL A 144 16.96 3.17 13.91
C VAL A 144 16.46 4.12 15.01
N ASP A 145 17.34 4.45 15.97
CA ASP A 145 16.98 5.16 17.21
C ASP A 145 16.20 6.47 17.00
N TRP A 146 16.63 7.31 16.06
CA TRP A 146 15.96 8.58 15.81
C TRP A 146 14.62 8.40 15.11
N VAL A 147 14.46 7.35 14.29
CA VAL A 147 13.19 7.00 13.63
C VAL A 147 12.20 6.45 14.65
N ALA A 148 12.65 5.60 15.58
CA ALA A 148 11.85 5.18 16.72
C ALA A 148 11.42 6.38 17.59
N GLY A 149 12.32 7.34 17.80
CA GLY A 149 12.01 8.60 18.47
C GLY A 149 10.96 9.43 17.74
N LEU A 150 11.07 9.54 16.42
CA LEU A 150 10.08 10.21 15.56
C LEU A 150 8.71 9.56 15.70
N ALA A 151 8.62 8.24 15.56
CA ALA A 151 7.35 7.51 15.70
C ALA A 151 6.66 7.77 17.05
N ARG A 152 7.45 7.80 18.15
CA ARG A 152 6.92 8.14 19.49
C ARG A 152 6.41 9.58 19.58
N VAL A 153 7.15 10.56 19.03
CA VAL A 153 6.76 11.99 19.10
C VAL A 153 5.58 12.30 18.19
N SER A 154 5.52 11.66 17.02
CA SER A 154 4.43 11.79 16.05
C SER A 154 3.11 11.20 16.56
N GLY A 155 3.17 10.10 17.32
CA GLY A 155 2.00 9.42 17.84
C GLY A 155 1.12 8.78 16.77
N SER A 156 0.03 8.14 17.20
CA SER A 156 -0.85 7.33 16.32
C SER A 156 -1.58 8.13 15.24
N ALA A 157 -1.71 9.45 15.40
CA ALA A 157 -2.36 10.31 14.42
C ALA A 157 -1.54 10.49 13.13
N ALA A 158 -0.21 10.43 13.23
CA ALA A 158 0.72 10.59 12.10
C ALA A 158 1.43 9.27 11.72
N VAL A 159 1.65 8.38 12.69
CA VAL A 159 2.24 7.05 12.51
C VAL A 159 1.22 6.01 12.97
N GLY A 160 0.44 5.51 12.02
CA GLY A 160 -0.64 4.56 12.22
C GLY A 160 -0.17 3.11 12.41
N PRO A 161 -1.13 2.17 12.53
CA PRO A 161 -0.91 0.79 12.97
C PRO A 161 -0.18 -0.11 11.95
N ARG A 162 0.23 0.44 10.80
CA ARG A 162 0.95 -0.30 9.75
C ARG A 162 2.16 0.47 9.26
N ASP A 163 2.60 1.47 10.02
CA ASP A 163 3.69 2.35 9.62
C ASP A 163 5.02 1.94 10.26
N THR A 164 5.02 0.92 11.12
CA THR A 164 6.24 0.32 11.68
C THR A 164 6.25 -1.20 11.48
N PRO A 165 7.43 -1.85 11.42
CA PRO A 165 7.56 -3.30 11.26
C PRO A 165 6.78 -4.11 12.29
N ALA A 166 6.89 -3.75 13.57
CA ALA A 166 6.22 -4.49 14.63
C ALA A 166 4.68 -4.45 14.48
N SER A 167 4.13 -3.27 14.18
CA SER A 167 2.69 -3.09 14.01
C SER A 167 2.18 -3.74 12.72
N TRP A 168 2.93 -3.61 11.63
CA TRP A 168 2.66 -4.30 10.37
C TRP A 168 2.61 -5.82 10.52
N ARG A 169 3.61 -6.45 11.16
CA ARG A 169 3.62 -7.92 11.38
C ARG A 169 2.40 -8.40 12.16
N ALA A 170 1.99 -7.65 13.18
CA ALA A 170 0.82 -8.00 14.00
C ALA A 170 -0.47 -7.94 13.17
N GLU A 171 -0.65 -6.89 12.37
CA GLU A 171 -1.81 -6.70 11.51
C GLU A 171 -1.87 -7.73 10.38
N THR A 172 -0.74 -8.02 9.71
CA THR A 172 -0.70 -8.98 8.60
C THR A 172 -0.81 -10.43 9.07
N ALA A 173 -0.36 -10.76 10.28
CA ALA A 173 -0.60 -12.07 10.88
C ALA A 173 -2.10 -12.36 11.07
N ALA A 174 -2.90 -11.33 11.33
CA ALA A 174 -4.35 -11.42 11.47
C ALA A 174 -5.10 -11.29 10.12
N MET A 175 -4.40 -11.05 9.01
CA MET A 175 -5.03 -10.85 7.71
C MET A 175 -5.62 -12.16 7.19
N HIS A 176 -6.95 -12.21 7.16
CA HIS A 176 -7.69 -13.34 6.64
C HIS A 176 -7.72 -13.25 5.11
N LEU A 177 -6.74 -13.88 4.47
CA LEU A 177 -6.92 -14.31 3.09
C LEU A 177 -7.95 -15.44 3.08
N PRO A 178 -8.89 -15.49 2.12
CA PRO A 178 -9.91 -16.53 2.07
C PRO A 178 -9.25 -17.91 2.14
N LYS A 179 -9.33 -18.55 3.31
CA LYS A 179 -9.10 -19.97 3.50
C LYS A 179 -10.47 -20.59 3.40
N THR A 180 -10.68 -21.47 2.43
CA THR A 180 -11.86 -22.34 2.54
C THR A 180 -11.65 -23.24 3.75
N ASP A 181 -12.51 -23.04 4.75
CA ASP A 181 -12.68 -24.01 5.83
C ASP A 181 -13.34 -25.27 5.25
N PRO A 182 -12.70 -26.45 5.35
CA PRO A 182 -13.31 -27.71 4.93
C PRO A 182 -14.61 -28.05 5.68
N GLN A 183 -14.88 -27.44 6.84
CA GLN A 183 -15.96 -27.83 7.75
C GLN A 183 -17.19 -26.91 7.77
N THR A 184 -17.10 -25.62 7.44
CA THR A 184 -18.24 -24.69 7.64
C THR A 184 -19.03 -24.29 6.41
N GLY A 185 -18.64 -24.68 5.19
CA GLY A 185 -19.52 -24.66 4.01
C GLY A 185 -20.36 -23.39 3.86
N LEU A 186 -19.79 -22.20 4.09
CA LEU A 186 -20.52 -20.95 3.95
C LEU A 186 -20.78 -20.73 2.45
N LYS A 187 -21.96 -21.16 2.01
CA LYS A 187 -22.52 -20.89 0.70
C LYS A 187 -22.81 -19.39 0.58
N THR A 188 -21.80 -18.58 0.26
CA THR A 188 -22.07 -17.28 -0.36
C THR A 188 -22.67 -17.57 -1.73
N GLY A 189 -23.90 -17.13 -1.95
CA GLY A 189 -24.76 -17.47 -3.11
C GLY A 189 -24.26 -16.99 -4.48
N LEU A 190 -22.95 -16.90 -4.72
CA LEU A 190 -22.37 -16.78 -6.05
C LEU A 190 -22.30 -18.18 -6.68
N LYS A 191 -23.27 -18.47 -7.53
CA LYS A 191 -23.17 -19.57 -8.48
C LYS A 191 -22.17 -19.17 -9.56
N THR A 192 -20.90 -19.55 -9.40
CA THR A 192 -19.92 -19.75 -10.50
C THR A 192 -18.55 -20.18 -9.93
N GLY A 193 -18.10 -21.37 -10.35
CA GLY A 193 -16.69 -21.66 -10.65
C GLY A 193 -15.67 -21.84 -9.52
N ALA A 194 -15.34 -23.11 -9.22
CA ALA A 194 -14.11 -23.63 -8.59
C ALA A 194 -13.75 -23.10 -7.19
N ASP A 195 -13.38 -24.02 -6.28
CA ASP A 195 -12.76 -23.69 -4.99
C ASP A 195 -11.46 -22.89 -5.22
N VAL A 196 -11.57 -21.57 -5.24
CA VAL A 196 -10.40 -20.68 -5.25
C VAL A 196 -9.67 -20.87 -3.93
N ARG A 197 -8.39 -21.28 -4.00
CA ARG A 197 -7.54 -21.47 -2.82
C ARG A 197 -6.26 -20.66 -2.98
N PHE A 198 -5.93 -19.89 -1.96
CA PHE A 198 -4.59 -19.35 -1.79
C PHE A 198 -3.79 -20.27 -0.87
N GLY A 199 -2.51 -20.46 -1.20
CA GLY A 199 -1.56 -21.20 -0.37
C GLY A 199 -1.21 -20.45 0.93
N SER A 200 -0.24 -21.00 1.66
CA SER A 200 0.28 -20.37 2.87
C SER A 200 0.98 -19.03 2.53
N PRO A 201 0.76 -17.98 3.34
CA PRO A 201 1.41 -16.70 3.13
C PRO A 201 2.89 -16.76 3.48
N GLU A 202 3.69 -16.07 2.67
CA GLU A 202 5.09 -15.77 2.93
C GLU A 202 5.22 -14.27 3.21
N GLN A 203 6.13 -13.90 4.11
CA GLN A 203 6.41 -12.51 4.45
C GLN A 203 7.91 -12.22 4.41
N ALA A 204 8.28 -11.02 3.98
CA ALA A 204 9.65 -10.55 3.97
C ALA A 204 9.70 -9.01 4.09
N GLU A 205 10.83 -8.48 4.55
CA GLU A 205 11.07 -7.05 4.72
C GLU A 205 12.35 -6.65 3.98
N PHE A 206 12.30 -5.50 3.31
CA PHE A 206 13.39 -5.04 2.46
C PHE A 206 13.75 -3.59 2.80
N PRO A 207 14.98 -3.31 3.24
CA PRO A 207 15.40 -1.95 3.54
C PRO A 207 15.52 -1.10 2.28
N HIS A 208 15.14 0.15 2.42
CA HIS A 208 15.41 1.21 1.47
C HIS A 208 15.51 2.55 2.22
N GLY A 209 15.65 3.64 1.48
CA GLY A 209 15.65 4.97 2.07
C GLY A 209 14.95 5.96 1.16
N GLN A 210 14.50 7.05 1.76
CA GLN A 210 13.94 8.18 1.03
C GLN A 210 14.69 9.45 1.38
N ARG A 211 15.13 10.21 0.37
CA ARG A 211 15.72 11.53 0.58
C ARG A 211 14.67 12.50 1.08
N ARG A 212 14.99 13.23 2.15
CA ARG A 212 14.10 14.17 2.84
C ARG A 212 14.87 15.35 3.41
N THR A 213 14.17 16.46 3.58
CA THR A 213 14.47 17.47 4.59
C THR A 213 13.50 17.34 5.77
N ALA A 214 13.80 17.97 6.91
CA ALA A 214 12.89 18.01 8.05
C ALA A 214 11.51 18.55 7.65
N ASP A 215 11.49 19.67 6.90
CA ASP A 215 10.26 20.29 6.41
C ASP A 215 9.45 19.36 5.51
N SER A 216 10.10 18.67 4.57
CA SER A 216 9.43 17.72 3.67
C SER A 216 8.82 16.52 4.42
N LEU A 217 9.48 16.08 5.51
CA LEU A 217 8.99 14.98 6.33
C LEU A 217 7.81 15.42 7.19
N VAL A 218 7.88 16.62 7.79
CA VAL A 218 6.75 17.24 8.51
C VAL A 218 5.54 17.40 7.59
N ALA A 219 5.74 17.92 6.37
CA ALA A 219 4.69 18.06 5.37
C ALA A 219 4.05 16.71 5.01
N THR A 220 4.86 15.65 4.85
CA THR A 220 4.35 14.29 4.58
C THR A 220 3.51 13.74 5.74
N LEU A 221 3.97 13.94 6.97
CA LEU A 221 3.23 13.51 8.15
C LEU A 221 1.94 14.31 8.33
N ALA A 222 1.90 15.57 7.90
CA ALA A 222 0.69 16.39 7.93
C ALA A 222 -0.42 15.88 6.98
N THR A 223 -0.09 15.13 5.92
CA THR A 223 -1.10 14.55 5.01
C THR A 223 -1.71 13.23 5.52
N ARG A 224 -1.37 12.79 6.73
CA ARG A 224 -1.88 11.54 7.30
C ARG A 224 -3.33 11.73 7.75
N ALA A 225 -4.17 10.73 7.53
CA ALA A 225 -5.62 10.84 7.78
C ALA A 225 -5.93 11.31 9.21
N GLY A 226 -5.23 10.77 10.22
CA GLY A 226 -5.39 11.19 11.61
C GLY A 226 -4.99 12.65 11.86
N MET A 227 -4.05 13.21 11.09
CA MET A 227 -3.67 14.62 11.13
C MET A 227 -4.70 15.51 10.41
N LEU A 228 -5.24 15.07 9.29
CA LEU A 228 -6.22 15.85 8.51
C LEU A 228 -7.53 16.11 9.26
N VAL A 229 -7.97 15.16 10.09
CA VAL A 229 -9.20 15.28 10.89
C VAL A 229 -8.99 15.92 12.27
N MET A 230 -7.73 16.16 12.66
CA MET A 230 -7.37 16.74 13.95
C MET A 230 -7.72 18.25 13.99
N PRO A 231 -8.19 18.77 15.14
CA PRO A 231 -8.40 20.21 15.33
C PRO A 231 -7.14 21.00 14.99
N GLU A 232 -7.29 22.16 14.34
CA GLU A 232 -6.16 22.92 13.79
C GLU A 232 -5.08 23.24 14.83
N GLN A 233 -5.48 23.73 16.00
CA GLN A 233 -4.54 24.06 17.08
C GLN A 233 -3.77 22.84 17.59
N GLU A 234 -4.43 21.68 17.70
CA GLU A 234 -3.80 20.43 18.11
C GLU A 234 -2.84 19.92 17.03
N ARG A 235 -3.24 20.04 15.76
CA ARG A 235 -2.43 19.67 14.59
C ARG A 235 -1.17 20.52 14.50
N GLU A 236 -1.27 21.84 14.65
CA GLU A 236 -0.13 22.75 14.68
C GLU A 236 0.82 22.42 15.82
N ALA A 237 0.30 22.19 17.02
CA ALA A 237 1.12 21.79 18.17
C ALA A 237 1.83 20.46 17.94
N ALA A 238 1.16 19.48 17.30
CA ALA A 238 1.76 18.19 16.96
C ALA A 238 2.87 18.33 15.91
N LEU A 239 2.63 19.06 14.82
CA LEU A 239 3.63 19.33 13.79
C LEU A 239 4.82 20.12 14.35
N GLY A 240 4.58 21.09 15.23
CA GLY A 240 5.63 21.84 15.92
C GLY A 240 6.52 20.96 16.79
N ARG A 241 5.94 20.00 17.54
CA ARG A 241 6.73 19.01 18.31
C ARG A 241 7.57 18.12 17.41
N ILE A 242 7.03 17.66 16.28
CA ILE A 242 7.76 16.84 15.31
C ILE A 242 8.93 17.63 14.71
N GLY A 243 8.69 18.87 14.27
CA GLY A 243 9.72 19.75 13.74
C GLY A 243 10.85 20.03 14.75
N ALA A 244 10.49 20.35 15.99
CA ALA A 244 11.46 20.56 17.06
C ALA A 244 12.29 19.30 17.37
N PHE A 245 11.65 18.12 17.34
CA PHE A 245 12.35 16.85 17.48
C PHE A 245 13.38 16.66 16.36
N LEU A 246 12.99 16.84 15.10
CA LEU A 246 13.90 16.69 13.95
C LEU A 246 15.06 17.71 14.01
N ALA A 247 14.80 18.96 14.41
CA ALA A 247 15.85 19.96 14.58
C ALA A 247 16.84 19.62 15.72
N SER A 248 16.43 18.82 16.70
CA SER A 248 17.27 18.41 17.82
C SER A 248 18.21 17.22 17.52
N ARG A 249 18.05 16.55 16.37
CA ARG A 249 18.80 15.35 16.02
C ARG A 249 19.93 15.68 15.05
N PRO A 250 21.18 15.21 15.29
CA PRO A 250 22.28 15.46 14.37
C PRO A 250 22.01 14.89 12.96
N GLU A 251 21.24 13.82 12.85
CA GLU A 251 20.90 13.15 11.59
C GLU A 251 19.99 13.99 10.69
N THR A 252 19.11 14.82 11.29
CA THR A 252 18.04 15.52 10.55
C THR A 252 18.12 17.04 10.61
N ALA A 253 18.98 17.60 11.46
CA ALA A 253 19.16 19.05 11.62
C ALA A 253 19.97 19.71 10.49
N GLY A 254 20.80 18.96 9.78
CA GLY A 254 21.81 19.47 8.83
C GLY A 254 21.34 19.69 7.39
N GLY A 255 20.04 19.62 7.09
CA GLY A 255 19.51 19.75 5.73
C GLY A 255 18.92 18.44 5.21
N GLU A 256 19.38 17.97 4.04
CA GLU A 256 18.90 16.71 3.47
C GLU A 256 19.49 15.50 4.20
N PHE A 257 18.65 14.49 4.43
CA PHE A 257 19.01 13.20 5.02
C PHE A 257 18.28 12.07 4.30
N THR A 258 18.73 10.84 4.54
CA THR A 258 18.00 9.64 4.12
C THR A 258 17.15 9.17 5.29
N LEU A 259 15.83 9.16 5.11
CA LEU A 259 14.88 8.53 6.03
C LEU A 259 14.97 7.01 5.84
N PRO A 260 15.42 6.24 6.86
CA PRO A 260 15.44 4.78 6.82
C PRO A 260 14.02 4.23 6.77
N MET A 261 13.77 3.35 5.81
CA MET A 261 12.47 2.74 5.57
C MET A 261 12.61 1.26 5.26
N LEU A 262 11.52 0.53 5.45
CA LEU A 262 11.39 -0.85 5.05
C LEU A 262 10.17 -0.98 4.13
N THR A 263 10.28 -1.78 3.08
CA THR A 263 9.11 -2.31 2.38
C THR A 263 8.80 -3.69 2.96
N GLY A 264 7.70 -3.81 3.70
CA GLY A 264 7.13 -5.09 4.12
C GLY A 264 6.29 -5.69 3.01
N VAL A 265 6.48 -6.98 2.73
CA VAL A 265 5.76 -7.72 1.69
C VAL A 265 5.07 -8.93 2.30
N LEU A 266 3.81 -9.14 1.95
CA LEU A 266 3.09 -10.40 2.15
C LEU A 266 2.71 -10.93 0.77
N ARG A 267 3.05 -12.17 0.44
CA ARG A 267 2.63 -12.83 -0.81
C ARG A 267 1.97 -14.17 -0.56
N VAL A 268 1.07 -14.56 -1.46
CA VAL A 268 0.47 -15.89 -1.54
C VAL A 268 0.39 -16.36 -2.98
N ARG A 269 0.46 -17.67 -3.19
CA ARG A 269 0.21 -18.32 -4.48
C ARG A 269 -1.25 -18.73 -4.59
N ARG A 270 -1.85 -18.50 -5.77
CA ARG A 270 -3.11 -19.11 -6.18
C ARG A 270 -2.88 -20.58 -6.56
N LEU A 271 -3.60 -21.49 -5.90
CA LEU A 271 -3.54 -22.93 -6.15
C LEU A 271 -4.41 -23.35 -7.35
#